data_AF-A0A379WTG3-F1
#
_entry.id   AF-A0A379WTG3-F1
#
_cell.length_a   1.000
_cell.length_b   1.000
_cell.length_c   1.000
_cell.angle_alpha   90.00
_cell.angle_beta   90.00
_cell.angle_gamma   90.00
#
_symmetry.space_group_name_H-M   'P 1'
#
loop_
_entity.id
_entity.type
_entity.pdbx_description
1 polymer ?
#
loop_
_entity_poly.entity_id
_entity_poly.type
_entity_poly.pdbx_seq_one_letter_code
_entity_poly.pdbx_strand_id
1 'polypeptide(L)'
;MIQPLFDFPVYFKFFIGLFALVNRVGIIPVFISMTSYQTATARNKTNLTANLSVAIILWSSLFLGDGILQLFGISIDSFRIAGGILVVTIAMSMISGEAGGR
;
A
#
# COMPACT_ATOMS: atom_id res chain seq x y z
N MET A 1 -22.80 -15.01 20.01
CA MET A 1 -23.07 -14.14 18.85
C MET A 1 -22.21 -14.67 17.71
N ILE A 2 -22.77 -15.44 16.79
CA ILE A 2 -22.01 -16.08 15.70
C ILE A 2 -21.73 -14.98 14.68
N GLN A 3 -20.54 -14.40 14.71
CA GLN A 3 -20.11 -13.52 13.62
C GLN A 3 -20.08 -14.36 12.35
N PRO A 4 -20.72 -13.93 11.24
CA PRO A 4 -20.61 -14.63 9.99
C PRO A 4 -19.13 -14.67 9.59
N LEU A 5 -18.62 -15.86 9.26
CA LEU A 5 -17.24 -16.09 8.83
C LEU A 5 -16.83 -15.18 7.65
N PHE A 6 -17.82 -14.67 6.90
CA PHE A 6 -17.65 -13.74 5.80
C PHE A 6 -18.48 -12.46 6.00
N ASP A 7 -17.93 -11.48 6.72
CA ASP A 7 -18.48 -10.12 6.76
C ASP A 7 -18.04 -9.35 5.49
N PHE A 8 -18.75 -9.59 4.39
CA PHE A 8 -18.45 -8.97 3.09
C PHE A 8 -18.34 -7.44 3.15
N PRO A 9 -19.23 -6.70 3.85
CA PRO A 9 -19.07 -5.26 4.05
C PRO A 9 -17.72 -4.85 4.67
N VAL A 10 -17.24 -5.60 5.66
CA VAL A 10 -15.94 -5.31 6.31
C VAL A 10 -14.79 -5.54 5.34
N TYR A 11 -14.75 -6.69 4.65
CA TYR A 11 -13.70 -6.97 3.66
C TYR A 11 -13.68 -5.96 2.51
N PHE A 12 -14.86 -5.54 2.04
CA PHE A 12 -14.96 -4.53 0.99
C PHE A 12 -14.41 -3.17 1.42
N LYS A 13 -14.67 -2.73 2.66
CA LYS A 13 -14.07 -1.51 3.22
C LYS A 13 -12.54 -1.61 3.30
N PHE A 14 -12.01 -2.74 3.75
CA PHE A 14 -10.56 -2.98 3.77
C PHE A 14 -9.97 -2.97 2.37
N PHE A 15 -10.63 -3.59 1.39
CA PHE A 15 -10.20 -3.59 0.00
C PHE A 15 -10.12 -2.16 -0.56
N ILE A 16 -11.16 -1.35 -0.37
CA ILE A 16 -11.15 0.06 -0.80
C ILE A 16 -10.00 0.82 -0.13
N GLY A 17 -9.84 0.66 1.19
CA GLY A 17 -8.77 1.33 1.94
C GLY A 17 -7.38 0.96 1.43
N LEU A 18 -7.13 -0.34 1.21
CA LEU A 18 -5.86 -0.83 0.68
C LEU A 18 -5.64 -0.41 -0.78
N PHE A 19 -6.69 -0.42 -1.61
CA PHE A 19 -6.62 0.02 -3.00
C PHE A 19 -6.25 1.51 -3.11
N ALA A 20 -6.87 2.34 -2.26
CA ALA A 20 -6.56 3.76 -2.15
C ALA A 20 -5.13 3.98 -1.64
N LEU A 21 -4.72 3.27 -0.59
CA LEU A 21 -3.40 3.40 0.03
C LEU A 21 -2.25 2.98 -0.90
N VAL A 22 -2.43 1.90 -1.66
CA VAL A 22 -1.43 1.43 -2.63
C VAL A 22 -1.42 2.29 -3.91
N ASN A 23 -2.39 3.19 -4.08
CA ASN A 23 -2.48 4.14 -5.20
C ASN A 23 -2.38 3.47 -6.58
N ARG A 24 -3.13 2.38 -6.78
CA ARG A 24 -3.07 1.58 -8.02
C ARG A 24 -3.40 2.37 -9.28
N VAL A 25 -4.31 3.34 -9.20
CA VAL A 25 -4.72 4.17 -10.35
C VAL A 25 -3.69 5.27 -10.63
N GLY A 26 -3.22 5.96 -9.59
CA GLY A 26 -2.28 7.08 -9.77
C GLY A 26 -0.90 6.67 -10.27
N ILE A 27 -0.49 5.42 -10.04
CA ILE A 27 0.82 4.93 -10.47
C ILE A 27 0.88 4.54 -11.96
N ILE A 28 -0.25 4.35 -12.65
CA ILE A 28 -0.28 3.95 -14.07
C ILE A 28 0.49 4.93 -14.99
N PRO A 29 0.21 6.25 -14.99
CA PRO A 29 0.94 7.18 -15.85
C PRO A 29 2.43 7.28 -15.47
N VAL A 30 2.76 7.15 -14.18
CA VAL A 30 4.15 7.12 -13.69
C VAL A 30 4.88 5.91 -14.25
N PHE A 31 4.27 4.72 -14.18
CA PHE A 31 4.83 3.50 -14.74
C PHE A 31 5.03 3.58 -16.26
N ILE A 32 4.04 4.11 -16.99
CA ILE A 32 4.15 4.31 -18.45
C ILE A 32 5.30 5.26 -18.78
N SER A 33 5.40 6.39 -18.08
CA SER A 33 6.49 7.36 -18.26
C SER A 33 7.86 6.73 -17.99
N MET A 34 8.01 6.04 -16.85
CA MET A 34 9.26 5.40 -16.43
C MET A 34 9.66 4.17 -17.25
N THR A 35 8.75 3.60 -18.03
CA THR A 35 9.02 2.43 -18.89
C THR A 35 8.90 2.74 -20.39
N SER A 36 8.70 4.01 -20.76
CA SER A 36 8.49 4.44 -22.15
C SER A 36 9.66 4.13 -23.09
N TYR A 37 10.89 4.11 -22.56
CA TYR A 37 12.11 3.80 -23.30
C TYR A 37 12.42 2.29 -23.38
N GLN A 38 11.63 1.44 -22.70
CA GLN A 38 11.89 -0.01 -22.64
C GLN A 38 11.21 -0.75 -23.79
N THR A 39 11.85 -1.81 -24.28
CA THR A 39 11.20 -2.76 -25.19
C THR A 39 10.06 -3.49 -24.49
N ALA A 40 9.08 -4.01 -25.24
CA ALA A 40 7.92 -4.72 -24.67
C ALA A 40 8.33 -5.87 -23.72
N THR A 41 9.37 -6.62 -24.07
CA THR A 41 9.92 -7.72 -23.25
C THR A 41 10.52 -7.21 -21.94
N ALA A 42 11.33 -6.15 -22.00
CA ALA A 42 11.92 -5.54 -20.80
C ALA A 42 10.85 -4.95 -19.88
N ARG A 43 9.86 -4.27 -20.47
CA ARG A 43 8.72 -3.70 -19.74
C ARG A 43 7.90 -4.76 -19.02
N ASN A 44 7.67 -5.93 -19.63
CA ASN A 44 6.94 -7.02 -19.00
C ASN A 44 7.73 -7.63 -17.83
N LYS A 45 9.07 -7.74 -17.96
CA LYS A 45 9.94 -8.16 -16.85
C LYS A 45 9.87 -7.17 -15.69
N THR A 46 9.93 -5.87 -15.97
CA THR A 46 9.77 -4.80 -14.96
C THR A 46 8.41 -4.90 -14.27
N ASN A 47 7.33 -5.11 -15.01
CA ASN A 47 5.98 -5.30 -14.48
C ASN A 47 5.89 -6.50 -13.53
N LEU A 48 6.46 -7.65 -13.93
CA LEU A 48 6.48 -8.85 -13.11
C LEU A 48 7.23 -8.61 -11.79
N THR A 49 8.43 -8.02 -11.86
CA THR A 49 9.21 -7.70 -10.66
C THR A 49 8.45 -6.74 -9.75
N ALA A 50 7.86 -5.67 -10.28
CA ALA A 50 7.11 -4.70 -9.49
C ALA A 50 5.91 -5.35 -8.78
N ASN A 51 5.11 -6.15 -9.50
CA ASN A 51 3.98 -6.85 -8.91
C ASN A 51 4.40 -7.88 -7.87
N LEU A 52 5.46 -8.64 -8.14
CA LEU A 52 5.98 -9.65 -7.22
C LEU A 52 6.50 -9.00 -5.94
N SER A 53 7.24 -7.90 -6.04
CA SER A 53 7.71 -7.14 -4.89
C SER A 53 6.56 -6.65 -4.03
N VAL A 54 5.52 -6.06 -4.63
CA VAL A 54 4.35 -5.59 -3.89
C VAL A 54 3.60 -6.77 -3.24
N ALA A 55 3.45 -7.89 -3.96
CA ALA A 55 2.83 -9.08 -3.39
C ALA A 55 3.61 -9.58 -2.17
N ILE A 56 4.93 -9.71 -2.25
CA ILE A 56 5.79 -10.13 -1.13
C ILE A 56 5.65 -9.19 0.06
N ILE A 57 5.68 -7.86 -0.17
CA ILE A 57 5.51 -6.87 0.90
C ILE A 57 4.15 -7.06 1.59
N LEU A 58 3.06 -7.18 0.83
CA LEU A 58 1.72 -7.36 1.39
C LEU A 58 1.57 -8.68 2.15
N TRP A 59 2.07 -9.78 1.60
CA TRP A 59 2.06 -11.09 2.26
C TRP A 59 2.89 -11.08 3.55
N SER A 60 4.08 -10.48 3.51
CA SER A 60 4.92 -10.33 4.69
C SER A 60 4.24 -9.48 5.76
N SER A 61 3.61 -8.36 5.39
CA SER A 61 2.88 -7.50 6.33
C SER A 61 1.67 -8.21 6.92
N LEU A 62 0.99 -9.05 6.13
CA LEU A 62 -0.18 -9.80 6.57
C LEU A 62 0.19 -10.85 7.64
N PHE A 63 1.29 -11.59 7.43
CA PHE A 63 1.69 -12.66 8.35
C PHE A 63 2.57 -12.20 9.50
N LEU A 64 3.46 -11.23 9.28
CA LEU A 64 4.46 -10.80 10.26
C LEU A 64 4.07 -9.52 10.99
N GLY A 65 3.12 -8.72 10.46
CA GLY A 65 2.82 -7.39 10.98
C GLY A 65 2.44 -7.39 12.46
N ASP A 66 1.49 -8.24 12.85
CA ASP A 66 1.06 -8.36 14.25
C ASP A 66 2.20 -8.82 15.18
N GLY A 67 3.00 -9.81 14.75
CA GLY A 67 4.15 -10.28 15.52
C GLY A 67 5.22 -9.20 15.72
N ILE A 68 5.49 -8.38 14.70
CA ILE A 68 6.41 -7.24 14.80
C ILE A 68 5.88 -6.21 15.80
N LEU A 69 4.59 -5.88 15.75
CA LEU A 69 4.00 -4.92 16.69
C LEU A 69 4.06 -5.40 18.14
N GLN A 70 3.77 -6.68 18.36
CA GLN A 70 3.86 -7.30 19.69
C GLN A 70 5.29 -7.30 20.25
N LEU A 71 6.31 -7.49 19.40
CA LEU A 71 7.72 -7.40 19.80
C LEU A 71 8.07 -6.02 20.37
N PHE A 72 7.46 -4.95 19.84
CA PHE A 72 7.63 -3.58 20.33
C PHE A 72 6.63 -3.19 21.42
N GLY A 73 5.73 -4.08 21.84
CA GLY A 73 4.66 -3.77 22.78
C GLY A 73 3.63 -2.75 22.24
N ILE A 74 3.50 -2.65 20.91
CA ILE A 74 2.58 -1.72 20.25
C ILE A 74 1.26 -2.44 19.94
N SER A 75 0.14 -1.82 20.29
CA SER A 75 -1.17 -2.35 19.91
C SER A 75 -1.48 -2.06 18.44
N ILE A 76 -2.27 -2.94 17.81
CA ILE A 76 -2.73 -2.73 16.43
C ILE A 76 -3.52 -1.42 16.28
N ASP A 77 -4.28 -1.03 17.31
CA ASP A 77 -5.05 0.22 17.29
C ASP A 77 -4.15 1.44 17.36
N SER A 78 -3.09 1.41 18.19
CA SER A 78 -2.07 2.46 18.22
C SER A 78 -1.36 2.60 16.87
N PHE A 79 -1.00 1.47 16.25
CA PHE A 79 -0.37 1.47 14.92
C PHE A 79 -1.29 2.06 13.85
N ARG A 80 -2.58 1.73 13.87
CA ARG A 80 -3.58 2.29 12.94
C ARG A 80 -3.71 3.81 13.08
N ILE A 81 -3.70 4.35 14.31
CA ILE A 81 -3.74 5.79 14.54
C ILE A 81 -2.47 6.47 13.99
N ALA A 82 -1.29 5.94 14.33
CA ALA A 82 -0.02 6.47 13.85
C ALA A 82 0.10 6.42 12.31
N GLY A 83 -0.27 5.29 11.71
CA GLY A 83 -0.31 5.13 10.26
C GLY A 83 -1.28 6.10 9.59
N GLY A 84 -2.44 6.35 10.19
CA GLY A 84 -3.39 7.36 9.71
C GLY A 84 -2.79 8.76 9.70
N ILE A 85 -2.12 9.16 10.79
CA ILE A 85 -1.41 10.45 10.87
C ILE A 85 -0.34 10.54 9.78
N LEU A 86 0.48 9.49 9.62
CA LEU A 86 1.53 9.45 8.59
C LEU A 86 0.95 9.65 7.19
N VAL A 87 -0.14 8.96 6.84
CA VAL A 87 -0.81 9.09 5.55
C VAL A 87 -1.33 10.52 5.33
N VAL A 88 -1.93 11.14 6.35
CA VAL A 88 -2.38 12.54 6.29
C VAL A 88 -1.20 13.49 6.08
N THR A 89 -0.10 13.29 6.79
CA THR A 89 1.12 14.12 6.63
C THR A 89 1.69 13.98 5.23
N ILE A 90 1.80 12.76 4.69
CA ILE A 90 2.24 12.53 3.30
C ILE A 90 1.29 13.26 2.33
N ALA A 91 -0.02 13.12 2.49
CA ALA A 91 -0.99 13.80 1.63
C ALA A 91 -0.86 15.34 1.68
N MET A 92 -0.67 15.92 2.86
CA MET A 92 -0.44 17.36 3.03
C MET A 92 0.88 17.80 2.39
N SER A 93 1.95 17.00 2.50
CA SER A 93 3.24 17.27 1.85
C SER A 93 3.15 17.25 0.32
N MET A 94 2.26 16.42 -0.24
CA MET A 94 2.01 16.35 -1.67
C MET A 94 1.23 17.58 -2.17
N ILE A 95 0.28 18.09 -1.37
CA ILE A 95 -0.50 19.31 -1.70
C ILE A 95 0.37 20.57 -1.60
N SER A 96 1.25 20.64 -0.61
CA SER A 96 2.16 21.78 -0.40
C SER A 96 3.34 21.83 -1.39
N GLY A 97 3.51 20.79 -2.22
CA GLY A 97 4.54 20.73 -3.26
C GLY A 97 5.97 20.45 -2.75
N GLU A 98 6.14 20.24 -1.44
CA GLU A 98 7.44 20.01 -0.81
C GLU A 98 8.08 18.67 -1.25
N ALA A 99 7.26 17.68 -1.59
CA ALA A 99 7.70 16.37 -2.06
C ALA A 99 8.14 16.35 -3.55
N GLY A 100 8.04 17.47 -4.28
CA GLY A 100 8.28 17.54 -5.73
C GLY A 100 9.32 18.57 -6.20
N GLY A 101 10.11 19.16 -5.29
CA GLY A 101 10.94 20.32 -5.61
C GLY A 101 12.29 20.37 -4.91
N ARG A 102 13.16 19.39 -5.13
CA ARG A 102 14.63 19.52 -5.21
C ARG A 102 15.19 18.50 -6.18
#